data_AF-A0A529HWJ1-F1
#
_entry.id   AF-A0A529HWJ1-F1
#
_cell.length_a   1.000
_cell.length_b   1.000
_cell.length_c   1.000
_cell.angle_alpha   90.00
_cell.angle_beta   90.00
_cell.angle_gamma   90.00
#
_symmetry.space_group_name_H-M   'P 1'
#
loop_
_entity.id
_entity.type
_entity.pdbx_description
1 polymer ?
#
loop_
_entity_poly.entity_id
_entity_poly.type
_entity_poly.pdbx_seq_one_letter_code
_entity_poly.pdbx_strand_id
1 'polypeptide(L)'
;MKVVERYIMRRASTVFLAALTWTLAIVWTTQVLAKIDLVTDSGQSALTFFEVAALIIPSIIPIVVPFALVVAVAQTLSVMNTDSELAVINAAGASRWTIARPILLLALAASVLSFAVDNGVDPYARQKNRQLVASSRADLLSLIIQEGTFRKIDDGLFLQVGERLPDNRLGGIFVADSREEGANLIYYAKSGSIIEKGDEKVLMMNDGVINRKSLTGDLSVIRFTSYAFDLSAFMSAANEITLLPKDRTTQYLLNPDPNDKMFQRKPASYSAELDQRFSEWSYPLVFALIALAVAGDARSHRE
;
A
#
# COMPACT_ATOMS: atom_id res chain seq x y z
N MET A 1 17.64 -14.99 33.86
CA MET A 1 18.37 -15.59 32.74
C MET A 1 19.76 -15.95 33.20
N LYS A 2 20.25 -17.15 32.86
CA LYS A 2 21.65 -17.57 33.10
C LYS A 2 22.59 -16.75 32.20
N VAL A 3 23.89 -16.73 32.52
CA VAL A 3 24.90 -15.95 31.75
C VAL A 3 24.91 -16.36 30.26
N VAL A 4 24.88 -17.67 29.98
CA VAL A 4 24.83 -18.21 28.60
C VAL A 4 23.56 -17.78 27.86
N GLU A 5 22.39 -17.82 28.52
CA GLU A 5 21.13 -17.37 27.90
C GLU A 5 21.19 -15.89 27.51
N ARG A 6 21.78 -15.05 28.37
CA ARG A 6 21.95 -13.61 28.10
C ARG A 6 22.94 -13.37 26.95
N TYR A 7 23.99 -14.17 26.88
CA TYR A 7 24.96 -14.12 25.78
C TYR A 7 24.29 -14.44 24.43
N ILE A 8 23.57 -15.56 24.36
CA ILE A 8 22.83 -15.98 23.15
C ILE A 8 21.80 -14.92 22.77
N MET A 9 21.03 -14.42 23.73
CA MET A 9 20.05 -13.36 23.51
C MET A 9 20.70 -12.11 22.89
N ARG A 10 21.78 -11.60 23.50
CA ARG A 10 22.46 -10.39 23.00
C ARG A 10 23.04 -10.59 21.60
N ARG A 11 23.63 -11.76 21.32
CA ARG A 11 24.16 -12.10 19.98
C ARG A 11 23.01 -12.15 18.96
N ALA A 12 21.96 -12.90 19.25
CA ALA A 12 20.78 -13.02 18.39
C ALA A 12 20.07 -11.68 18.16
N SER A 13 19.87 -10.85 19.19
CA SER A 13 19.25 -9.53 19.04
C SER A 13 20.08 -8.59 18.17
N THR A 14 21.41 -8.63 18.28
CA THR A 14 22.29 -7.77 17.46
C THR A 14 22.21 -8.16 15.99
N VAL A 15 22.28 -9.47 15.69
CA VAL A 15 22.12 -9.97 14.32
C VAL A 15 20.71 -9.71 13.81
N PHE A 16 19.68 -9.85 14.64
CA PHE A 16 18.29 -9.55 14.30
C PHE A 16 18.09 -8.09 13.91
N LEU A 17 18.59 -7.14 14.69
CA LEU A 17 18.48 -5.72 14.37
C LEU A 17 19.24 -5.37 13.07
N ALA A 18 20.42 -5.97 12.86
CA ALA A 18 21.17 -5.79 11.62
C ALA A 18 20.41 -6.34 10.40
N ALA A 19 19.92 -7.59 10.48
CA ALA A 19 19.15 -8.22 9.42
C ALA A 19 17.85 -7.45 9.14
N LEU A 20 17.12 -7.06 10.19
CA LEU A 20 15.89 -6.28 10.09
C LEU A 20 16.13 -4.95 9.38
N THR A 21 17.17 -4.22 9.77
CA THR A 21 17.50 -2.91 9.17
C THR A 21 17.83 -3.05 7.69
N TRP A 22 18.65 -4.03 7.32
CA TRP A 22 19.04 -4.27 5.93
C TRP A 22 17.86 -4.72 5.08
N THR A 23 17.09 -5.71 5.52
CA THR A 23 15.93 -6.19 4.77
C THR A 23 14.85 -5.11 4.66
N LEU A 24 14.61 -4.33 5.73
CA LEU A 24 13.68 -3.22 5.71
C LEU A 24 14.12 -2.15 4.71
N ALA A 25 15.41 -1.78 4.66
CA ALA A 25 15.92 -0.81 3.71
C ALA A 25 15.73 -1.26 2.25
N ILE A 26 16.00 -2.55 1.96
CA ILE A 26 15.80 -3.12 0.62
C ILE A 26 14.33 -3.07 0.22
N VAL A 27 13.44 -3.62 1.06
CA VAL A 27 12.01 -3.68 0.76
C VAL A 27 11.42 -2.27 0.66
N TRP A 28 11.79 -1.36 1.57
CA TRP A 28 11.37 0.03 1.54
C TRP A 28 11.79 0.71 0.22
N THR A 29 13.05 0.55 -0.19
CA THR A 29 13.54 1.10 -1.46
C THR A 29 12.69 0.59 -2.63
N THR A 30 12.47 -0.73 -2.73
CA THR A 30 11.66 -1.30 -3.82
C THR A 30 10.21 -0.80 -3.82
N GLN A 31 9.59 -0.65 -2.64
CA GLN A 31 8.21 -0.17 -2.50
C GLN A 31 8.07 1.31 -2.85
N VAL A 32 9.09 2.11 -2.52
CA VAL A 32 9.16 3.53 -2.88
C VAL A 32 9.36 3.69 -4.38
N LEU A 33 10.28 2.92 -5.00
CA LEU A 33 10.48 2.94 -6.45
C LEU A 33 9.22 2.55 -7.22
N ALA A 34 8.48 1.53 -6.76
CA ALA A 34 7.22 1.13 -7.39
C ALA A 34 6.11 2.19 -7.30
N LYS A 35 6.29 3.23 -6.47
CA LYS A 35 5.34 4.34 -6.29
C LYS A 35 5.92 5.68 -6.73
N ILE A 36 7.11 5.70 -7.36
CA ILE A 36 7.78 6.95 -7.74
C ILE A 36 7.00 7.69 -8.84
N ASP A 37 6.43 6.95 -9.79
CA ASP A 37 5.64 7.51 -10.89
C ASP A 37 4.44 8.31 -10.38
N LEU A 38 3.82 7.87 -9.28
CA LEU A 38 2.72 8.59 -8.64
C LEU A 38 3.15 9.96 -8.11
N VAL A 39 4.42 10.19 -7.82
CA VAL A 39 4.89 11.46 -7.23
C VAL A 39 5.60 12.33 -8.27
N THR A 40 6.31 11.71 -9.22
CA THR A 40 6.93 12.42 -10.35
C THR A 40 5.89 13.02 -11.29
N ASP A 41 4.78 12.32 -11.55
CA ASP A 41 3.67 12.85 -12.35
C ASP A 41 2.88 13.95 -11.63
N SER A 42 3.06 14.07 -10.31
CA SER A 42 2.26 14.92 -9.45
C SER A 42 2.86 16.30 -9.19
N GLY A 43 4.03 16.64 -9.76
CA GLY A 43 4.68 17.94 -9.56
C GLY A 43 4.94 18.32 -8.09
N GLN A 44 4.98 17.34 -7.19
CA GLN A 44 5.00 17.59 -5.75
C GLN A 44 6.38 17.90 -5.20
N SER A 45 6.39 18.57 -4.04
CA SER A 45 7.61 18.84 -3.31
C SER A 45 8.32 17.53 -2.91
N ALA A 46 9.65 17.53 -2.94
CA ALA A 46 10.44 16.40 -2.46
C ALA A 46 10.12 16.01 -1.00
N LEU A 47 9.67 16.97 -0.19
CA LEU A 47 9.25 16.72 1.20
C LEU A 47 8.00 15.84 1.27
N THR A 48 6.98 16.08 0.43
CA THR A 48 5.77 15.23 0.41
C THR A 48 6.10 13.81 -0.04
N PHE A 49 7.05 13.65 -0.98
CA PHE A 49 7.55 12.34 -1.38
C PHE A 49 8.13 11.57 -0.19
N PHE A 50 9.01 12.20 0.59
CA PHE A 50 9.61 11.56 1.78
C PHE A 50 8.57 11.24 2.85
N GLU A 51 7.54 12.08 3.02
CA GLU A 51 6.44 11.78 3.95
C GLU A 51 5.65 10.54 3.51
N VAL A 52 5.26 10.46 2.24
CA VAL A 52 4.59 9.29 1.65
C VAL A 52 5.47 8.05 1.78
N ALA A 53 6.77 8.17 1.48
CA ALA A 53 7.72 7.07 1.60
C ALA A 53 7.86 6.57 3.04
N ALA A 54 7.92 7.47 4.03
CA ALA A 54 8.01 7.12 5.44
C ALA A 54 6.76 6.38 5.94
N LEU A 55 5.56 6.77 5.45
CA LEU A 55 4.30 6.11 5.79
C LEU A 55 4.17 4.67 5.26
N ILE A 56 5.07 4.23 4.39
CA ILE A 56 5.12 2.84 3.92
C ILE A 56 5.84 1.95 4.95
N ILE A 57 6.76 2.48 5.76
CA ILE A 57 7.59 1.69 6.68
C ILE A 57 6.76 0.82 7.63
N PRO A 58 5.71 1.33 8.31
CA PRO A 58 4.88 0.52 9.21
C PRO A 58 4.26 -0.70 8.52
N SER A 59 3.90 -0.57 7.24
CA SER A 59 3.28 -1.65 6.46
C SER A 59 4.25 -2.78 6.08
N ILE A 60 5.56 -2.53 6.16
CA ILE A 60 6.60 -3.49 5.77
C ILE A 60 7.11 -4.26 6.99
N ILE A 61 7.14 -3.63 8.16
CA ILE A 61 7.72 -4.22 9.39
C ILE A 61 7.15 -5.62 9.69
N PRO A 62 5.83 -5.83 9.77
CA PRO A 62 5.23 -7.13 10.10
C PRO A 62 5.60 -8.24 9.11
N ILE A 63 5.77 -7.86 7.83
CA ILE A 63 6.17 -8.77 6.76
C ILE A 63 7.64 -9.16 6.92
N VAL A 64 8.53 -8.22 7.24
CA VAL A 64 9.99 -8.43 7.26
C VAL A 64 10.50 -9.05 8.56
N VAL A 65 9.91 -8.71 9.70
CA VAL A 65 10.30 -9.20 11.03
C VAL A 65 10.48 -10.73 11.10
N PRO A 66 9.53 -11.58 10.64
CA PRO A 66 9.70 -13.03 10.73
C PRO A 66 10.90 -13.53 9.91
N PHE A 67 11.17 -12.97 8.73
CA PHE A 67 12.33 -13.36 7.92
C PHE A 67 13.65 -12.91 8.55
N ALA A 68 13.70 -11.67 9.05
CA ALA A 68 14.88 -11.16 9.77
C ALA A 68 15.20 -12.02 10.99
N LEU A 69 14.18 -12.52 11.69
CA LEU A 69 14.33 -13.40 12.84
C LEU A 69 14.91 -14.77 12.45
N VAL A 70 14.45 -15.39 11.36
CA VAL A 70 15.02 -16.65 10.85
C VAL A 70 16.49 -16.47 10.54
N VAL A 71 16.84 -15.42 9.79
CA VAL A 71 18.23 -15.12 9.43
C VAL A 71 19.08 -14.94 10.68
N ALA A 72 18.58 -14.18 11.66
CA ALA A 72 19.31 -13.92 12.89
C ALA A 72 19.54 -15.17 13.74
N VAL A 73 18.51 -16.01 13.89
CA VAL A 73 18.61 -17.26 14.63
C VAL A 73 19.56 -18.22 13.93
N ALA A 74 19.37 -18.44 12.63
CA ALA A 74 20.20 -19.33 11.83
C ALA A 74 21.67 -18.90 11.83
N GLN A 75 21.94 -17.61 11.61
CA GLN A 75 23.31 -17.08 11.62
C GLN A 75 23.94 -17.17 13.01
N THR A 76 23.20 -16.81 14.06
CA THR A 76 23.72 -16.89 15.44
C THR A 76 24.09 -18.34 15.79
N LEU A 77 23.19 -19.29 15.56
CA LEU A 77 23.44 -20.70 15.87
C LEU A 77 24.53 -21.30 14.98
N SER A 78 24.57 -20.93 13.69
CA SER A 78 25.62 -21.37 12.76
C SER A 78 27.01 -20.93 13.20
N VAL A 79 27.15 -19.66 13.59
CA VAL A 79 28.44 -19.15 14.08
C VAL A 79 28.81 -19.82 15.40
N MET A 80 27.86 -19.97 16.33
CA MET A 80 28.13 -20.68 17.59
C MET A 80 28.49 -22.16 17.40
N ASN A 81 27.94 -22.84 16.37
CA ASN A 81 28.34 -24.19 15.98
C ASN A 81 29.77 -24.20 15.39
N THR A 82 30.08 -23.23 14.54
CA THR A 82 31.42 -23.09 13.92
C THR A 82 32.50 -22.84 14.97
N ASP A 83 32.20 -21.98 15.95
CA ASP A 83 33.07 -21.67 17.09
C ASP A 83 33.09 -22.80 18.15
N SER A 84 32.39 -23.92 17.91
CA SER A 84 32.20 -25.05 18.85
C SER A 84 31.56 -24.67 20.20
N GLU A 85 30.98 -23.48 20.33
CA GLU A 85 30.31 -23.01 21.55
C GLU A 85 29.09 -23.88 21.88
N LEU A 86 28.28 -24.24 20.88
CA LEU A 86 27.09 -25.10 21.09
C LEU A 86 27.48 -26.51 21.53
N ALA A 87 28.57 -27.06 20.97
CA ALA A 87 29.10 -28.37 21.37
C ALA A 87 29.57 -28.35 22.83
N VAL A 88 30.29 -27.31 23.25
CA VAL A 88 30.75 -27.15 24.64
C VAL A 88 29.57 -26.98 25.60
N ILE A 89 28.57 -26.16 25.25
CA ILE A 89 27.35 -25.98 26.06
C ILE A 89 26.62 -27.32 26.26
N ASN A 90 26.50 -28.12 25.20
CA ASN A 90 25.85 -29.43 25.26
C ASN A 90 26.68 -30.44 26.07
N ALA A 91 28.00 -30.49 25.88
CA ALA A 91 28.91 -31.36 26.62
C ALA A 91 28.97 -31.03 28.12
N ALA A 92 28.77 -29.76 28.49
CA ALA A 92 28.65 -29.32 29.88
C ALA A 92 27.32 -29.73 30.55
N GLY A 93 26.45 -30.48 29.85
CA GLY A 93 25.17 -30.96 30.37
C GLY A 93 24.07 -29.90 30.40
N ALA A 94 24.22 -28.79 29.67
CA ALA A 94 23.17 -27.79 29.60
C ALA A 94 21.95 -28.32 28.83
N SER A 95 20.76 -28.10 29.38
CA SER A 95 19.51 -28.44 28.70
C SER A 95 19.37 -27.68 27.37
N ARG A 96 18.78 -28.30 26.35
CA ARG A 96 18.38 -27.68 25.06
C ARG A 96 17.56 -26.38 25.27
N TRP A 97 16.81 -26.29 26.37
CA TRP A 97 16.08 -25.08 26.76
C TRP A 97 16.97 -23.86 27.01
N THR A 98 18.25 -24.04 27.31
CA THR A 98 19.23 -22.95 27.51
C THR A 98 19.45 -22.17 26.21
N ILE A 99 19.32 -22.83 25.05
CA ILE A 99 19.43 -22.21 23.72
C ILE A 99 18.04 -21.76 23.24
N ALA A 100 17.01 -22.60 23.41
CA ALA A 100 15.67 -22.29 22.91
C ALA A 100 15.02 -21.10 23.63
N ARG A 101 15.14 -21.00 24.96
CA ARG A 101 14.49 -19.95 25.76
C ARG A 101 14.86 -18.52 25.33
N PRO A 102 16.13 -18.13 25.17
CA PRO A 102 16.46 -16.78 24.71
C PRO A 102 15.94 -16.48 23.30
N ILE A 103 15.98 -17.46 22.38
CA ILE A 103 15.45 -17.29 21.02
C ILE A 103 13.93 -17.13 21.03
N LEU A 104 13.21 -17.92 21.83
CA LEU A 104 11.76 -17.81 21.97
C LEU A 104 11.33 -16.49 22.62
N LEU A 105 12.10 -15.99 23.60
CA LEU A 105 11.86 -14.67 24.18
C LEU A 105 12.06 -13.54 23.16
N LEU A 106 13.08 -13.64 22.30
CA LEU A 106 13.28 -12.71 21.19
C LEU A 106 12.12 -12.78 20.18
N ALA A 107 11.69 -13.98 19.83
CA ALA A 107 10.56 -14.21 18.93
C ALA A 107 9.25 -13.67 19.49
N LEU A 108 9.01 -13.84 20.80
CA LEU A 108 7.84 -13.28 21.48
C LEU A 108 7.88 -11.75 21.46
N ALA A 109 9.03 -11.13 21.72
CA ALA A 109 9.18 -9.67 21.63
C ALA A 109 8.92 -9.16 20.20
N ALA A 110 9.44 -9.86 19.19
CA ALA A 110 9.21 -9.56 17.77
C ALA A 110 7.72 -9.74 17.37
N SER A 111 7.04 -10.74 17.93
CA SER A 111 5.60 -10.99 17.73
C SER A 111 4.75 -9.88 18.31
N VAL A 112 5.05 -9.44 19.54
CA VAL A 112 4.37 -8.30 20.20
C VAL A 112 4.60 -7.00 19.42
N LEU A 113 5.81 -6.77 18.94
CA LEU A 113 6.12 -5.60 18.10
C LEU A 113 5.31 -5.63 16.79
N SER A 114 5.25 -6.78 16.11
CA SER A 114 4.47 -6.93 14.87
C SER A 114 2.98 -6.68 15.13
N PHE A 115 2.42 -7.27 16.20
CA PHE A 115 1.03 -7.06 16.61
C PHE A 115 0.71 -5.58 16.88
N ALA A 116 1.59 -4.87 17.58
CA ALA A 116 1.41 -3.46 17.89
C ALA A 116 1.47 -2.57 16.64
N VAL A 117 2.31 -2.93 15.67
CA VAL A 117 2.39 -2.22 14.38
C VAL A 117 1.14 -2.49 13.54
N ASP A 118 0.74 -3.75 13.35
CA ASP A 118 -0.44 -4.14 12.53
C ASP A 118 -1.76 -3.57 13.04
N ASN A 119 -1.97 -3.57 14.35
CA ASN A 119 -3.24 -3.14 14.94
C ASN A 119 -3.25 -1.66 15.34
N GLY A 120 -2.07 -1.08 15.56
CA GLY A 120 -1.89 0.30 15.99
C GLY A 120 -1.45 1.19 14.85
N VAL A 121 -0.17 1.12 14.50
CA VAL A 121 0.51 2.14 13.67
C VAL A 121 0.14 2.03 12.18
N ASP A 122 0.10 0.81 11.63
CA ASP A 122 -0.08 0.57 10.20
C ASP A 122 -1.43 1.09 9.65
N PRO A 123 -2.59 0.85 10.30
CA PRO A 123 -3.87 1.37 9.82
C PRO A 123 -3.89 2.89 9.69
N TYR A 124 -3.37 3.61 10.69
CA TYR A 124 -3.28 5.08 10.63
C TYR A 124 -2.30 5.54 9.55
N ALA A 125 -1.16 4.87 9.41
CA ALA A 125 -0.18 5.20 8.38
C ALA A 125 -0.75 5.02 6.97
N ARG A 126 -1.51 3.95 6.73
CA ARG A 126 -2.20 3.69 5.47
C ARG A 126 -3.30 4.70 5.18
N GLN A 127 -4.12 5.06 6.17
CA GLN A 127 -5.14 6.10 6.01
C GLN A 127 -4.53 7.44 5.65
N LYS A 128 -3.51 7.88 6.39
CA LYS A 128 -2.80 9.13 6.11
C LYS A 128 -2.16 9.10 4.72
N ASN A 129 -1.52 7.99 4.35
CA ASN A 129 -0.92 7.84 3.03
C ASN A 129 -1.98 7.97 1.92
N ARG A 130 -3.16 7.36 2.09
CA ARG A 130 -4.25 7.51 1.13
C ARG A 130 -4.82 8.90 1.05
N GLN A 131 -4.97 9.57 2.18
CA GLN A 131 -5.40 10.96 2.22
C GLN A 131 -4.40 11.85 1.50
N LEU A 132 -3.10 11.69 1.75
CA LEU A 132 -2.05 12.42 1.04
C LEU A 132 -2.08 12.13 -0.45
N VAL A 133 -2.17 10.86 -0.86
CA VAL A 133 -2.26 10.51 -2.29
C VAL A 133 -3.55 11.06 -2.93
N ALA A 134 -4.68 11.05 -2.22
CA ALA A 134 -5.95 11.56 -2.71
C ALA A 134 -5.98 13.09 -2.81
N SER A 135 -5.49 13.81 -1.79
CA SER A 135 -5.38 15.28 -1.83
C SER A 135 -4.43 15.71 -2.94
N SER A 136 -3.34 14.96 -3.12
CA SER A 136 -2.43 15.15 -4.25
C SER A 136 -3.17 14.99 -5.57
N ARG A 137 -3.99 13.95 -5.74
CA ARG A 137 -4.81 13.76 -6.94
C ARG A 137 -5.85 14.86 -7.16
N ALA A 138 -6.43 15.41 -6.10
CA ALA A 138 -7.41 16.49 -6.18
C ALA A 138 -6.76 17.81 -6.64
N ASP A 139 -5.57 18.14 -6.12
CA ASP A 139 -4.79 19.31 -6.56
C ASP A 139 -4.27 19.15 -8.01
N LEU A 140 -4.16 17.89 -8.47
CA LEU A 140 -3.73 17.51 -9.81
C LEU A 140 -4.80 17.58 -10.88
N LEU A 141 -6.05 17.99 -10.66
CA LEU A 141 -7.00 18.16 -11.77
C LEU A 141 -6.51 19.18 -12.83
N SER A 142 -5.60 20.07 -12.45
CA SER A 142 -4.88 20.98 -13.35
C SER A 142 -3.78 20.31 -14.19
N LEU A 143 -3.30 19.13 -13.76
CA LEU A 143 -2.19 18.32 -14.31
C LEU A 143 -2.65 16.97 -14.91
N ILE A 144 -3.81 16.41 -14.50
CA ILE A 144 -4.41 15.11 -14.89
C ILE A 144 -4.85 15.06 -16.35
N ILE A 145 -4.76 16.18 -17.05
CA ILE A 145 -4.80 16.18 -18.49
C ILE A 145 -3.39 15.90 -19.01
N GLN A 146 -2.94 14.67 -18.79
CA GLN A 146 -1.79 14.11 -19.48
C GLN A 146 -2.21 13.78 -20.91
N GLU A 147 -1.47 14.32 -21.86
CA GLU A 147 -1.68 14.16 -23.29
C GLU A 147 -1.75 12.67 -23.67
N GLY A 148 -2.79 12.30 -24.42
CA GLY A 148 -2.88 11.01 -25.09
C GLY A 148 -3.34 9.80 -24.26
N THR A 149 -3.60 9.91 -22.95
CA THR A 149 -4.04 8.74 -22.14
C THR A 149 -5.54 8.73 -21.82
N PHE A 150 -6.17 7.56 -21.95
CA PHE A 150 -7.53 7.34 -21.46
C PHE A 150 -7.54 7.10 -19.95
N ARG A 151 -8.31 7.89 -19.21
CA ARG A 151 -8.50 7.74 -17.77
C ARG A 151 -9.96 7.40 -17.46
N LYS A 152 -10.15 6.35 -16.66
CA LYS A 152 -11.45 6.03 -16.05
C LYS A 152 -11.63 6.94 -14.83
N ILE A 153 -12.70 7.73 -14.85
CA ILE A 153 -13.03 8.71 -13.80
C ILE A 153 -14.03 8.11 -12.83
N ASP A 154 -15.06 7.43 -13.36
CA ASP A 154 -16.08 6.74 -12.60
C ASP A 154 -16.50 5.46 -13.34
N ASP A 155 -17.30 4.60 -12.70
CA ASP A 155 -17.94 3.46 -13.36
C ASP A 155 -18.82 3.97 -14.52
N GLY A 156 -18.33 3.85 -15.75
CA GLY A 156 -19.00 4.33 -16.96
C GLY A 156 -18.60 5.72 -17.43
N LEU A 157 -17.61 6.39 -16.82
CA LEU A 157 -17.12 7.69 -17.27
C LEU A 157 -15.62 7.64 -17.61
N PHE A 158 -15.28 7.94 -18.86
CA PHE A 158 -13.91 7.97 -19.37
C PHE A 158 -13.58 9.32 -20.00
N LEU A 159 -12.38 9.83 -19.74
CA LEU A 159 -11.86 11.07 -20.30
C LEU A 159 -10.51 10.82 -20.97
N GLN A 160 -10.30 11.45 -22.12
CA GLN A 160 -9.00 11.59 -22.75
C GLN A 160 -8.86 13.03 -23.23
N VAL A 161 -7.65 13.57 -23.14
CA VAL A 161 -7.28 14.83 -23.81
C VAL A 161 -6.06 14.58 -24.67
N GLY A 162 -6.13 15.00 -25.93
CA GLY A 162 -5.11 14.76 -26.93
C GLY A 162 -3.82 15.50 -26.64
N GLU A 163 -3.90 16.82 -26.47
CA GLU A 163 -2.74 17.70 -26.30
C GLU A 163 -3.06 18.91 -25.41
N ARG A 164 -2.03 19.56 -24.87
CA ARG A 164 -2.16 20.85 -24.19
C ARG A 164 -1.54 21.95 -25.05
N LEU A 165 -2.37 22.94 -25.38
CA LEU A 165 -1.96 24.07 -26.19
C LEU A 165 -1.12 25.08 -25.36
N PRO A 166 -0.24 25.88 -26.00
CA PRO A 166 0.65 26.82 -25.31
C PRO A 166 -0.05 27.88 -24.45
N ASP A 167 -1.33 28.16 -24.72
CA ASP A 167 -2.19 29.10 -23.98
C ASP A 167 -2.93 28.44 -22.80
N ASN A 168 -2.48 27.26 -22.37
CA ASN A 168 -3.08 26.46 -21.31
C ASN A 168 -4.48 25.92 -21.64
N ARG A 169 -4.91 25.98 -22.91
CA ARG A 169 -6.10 25.28 -23.39
C ARG A 169 -5.82 23.81 -23.66
N LEU A 170 -6.89 23.05 -23.69
CA LEU A 170 -6.91 21.62 -23.89
C LEU A 170 -7.30 21.37 -25.34
N GLY A 171 -6.54 20.56 -26.06
CA GLY A 171 -6.79 20.16 -27.45
C GLY A 171 -7.25 18.71 -27.55
N GLY A 172 -8.25 18.45 -28.38
CA GLY A 172 -8.74 17.08 -28.64
C GLY A 172 -9.32 16.41 -27.39
N ILE A 173 -10.43 16.92 -26.87
CA ILE A 173 -11.10 16.38 -25.69
C ILE A 173 -12.06 15.28 -26.13
N PHE A 174 -11.98 14.12 -25.50
CA PHE A 174 -12.89 13.00 -25.68
C PHE A 174 -13.47 12.58 -24.32
N VAL A 175 -14.79 12.55 -24.19
CA VAL A 175 -15.49 12.05 -23.00
C VAL A 175 -16.45 10.96 -23.42
N ALA A 176 -16.39 9.79 -22.79
CA ALA A 176 -17.40 8.75 -22.91
C ALA A 176 -18.15 8.62 -21.59
N ASP A 177 -19.46 8.86 -21.62
CA ASP A 177 -20.35 8.78 -20.47
C ASP A 177 -21.44 7.74 -20.74
N SER A 178 -21.42 6.69 -19.94
CA SER A 178 -22.36 5.57 -19.92
C SER A 178 -22.88 5.32 -18.51
N ARG A 179 -22.95 6.37 -17.68
CA ARG A 179 -23.43 6.27 -16.28
C ARG A 179 -24.93 6.01 -16.19
N GLU A 180 -25.71 6.50 -17.16
CA GLU A 180 -27.15 6.25 -17.24
C GLU A 180 -27.46 5.05 -18.13
N GLU A 181 -28.21 4.08 -17.59
CA GLU A 181 -28.67 2.91 -18.36
C GLU A 181 -29.54 3.35 -19.55
N GLY A 182 -29.07 3.06 -20.77
CA GLY A 182 -29.77 3.39 -22.00
C GLY A 182 -29.39 4.71 -22.66
N ALA A 183 -28.44 5.46 -22.09
CA ALA A 183 -27.85 6.65 -22.72
C ALA A 183 -26.33 6.54 -22.77
N ASN A 184 -25.80 6.14 -23.93
CA ASN A 184 -24.36 6.23 -24.19
C ASN A 184 -24.06 7.54 -24.92
N LEU A 185 -23.38 8.45 -24.23
CA LEU A 185 -23.02 9.78 -24.70
C LEU A 185 -21.51 9.82 -24.96
N ILE A 186 -21.12 10.20 -26.16
CA ILE A 186 -19.72 10.45 -26.52
C ILE A 186 -19.58 11.92 -26.89
N TYR A 187 -18.78 12.65 -26.13
CA TYR A 187 -18.43 14.04 -26.38
C TYR A 187 -17.07 14.08 -27.06
N TYR A 188 -17.00 14.83 -28.14
CA TYR A 188 -15.73 15.17 -28.79
C TYR A 188 -15.66 16.67 -28.98
N ALA A 189 -14.59 17.32 -28.52
CA ALA A 189 -14.40 18.75 -28.69
C ALA A 189 -12.99 19.05 -29.21
N LYS A 190 -12.89 20.01 -30.14
CA LYS A 190 -11.59 20.42 -30.68
C LYS A 190 -10.73 21.09 -29.62
N SER A 191 -11.35 21.93 -28.79
CA SER A 191 -10.64 22.62 -27.72
C SER A 191 -11.47 22.77 -26.47
N GLY A 192 -10.84 23.04 -25.34
CA GLY A 192 -11.54 23.45 -24.12
C GLY A 192 -10.65 24.14 -23.11
N SER A 193 -11.28 24.67 -22.08
CA SER A 193 -10.62 25.38 -20.98
C SER A 193 -11.35 25.09 -19.68
N ILE A 194 -10.62 24.91 -18.60
CA ILE A 194 -11.21 24.77 -17.27
C ILE A 194 -11.49 26.19 -16.75
N ILE A 195 -12.74 26.46 -16.41
CA ILE A 195 -13.18 27.71 -15.81
C ILE A 195 -13.60 27.41 -14.37
N GLU A 196 -13.01 28.14 -13.42
CA GLU A 196 -13.40 28.07 -12.01
C GLU A 196 -14.43 29.17 -11.74
N LYS A 197 -15.64 28.80 -11.31
CA LYS A 197 -16.72 29.73 -10.96
C LYS A 197 -17.14 29.47 -9.52
N GLY A 198 -16.46 30.11 -8.56
CA GLY A 198 -16.68 29.85 -7.14
C GLY A 198 -16.07 28.51 -6.72
N ASP A 199 -16.87 27.60 -6.17
CA ASP A 199 -16.45 26.25 -5.76
C ASP A 199 -16.65 25.21 -6.89
N GLU A 200 -17.31 25.59 -7.99
CA GLU A 200 -17.56 24.73 -9.14
C GLU A 200 -16.47 24.91 -10.21
N LYS A 201 -15.84 23.80 -10.62
CA LYS A 201 -14.94 23.76 -11.78
C LYS A 201 -15.70 23.19 -12.96
N VAL A 202 -15.69 23.91 -14.08
CA VAL A 202 -16.41 23.51 -15.29
C VAL A 202 -15.43 23.41 -16.45
N LEU A 203 -15.49 22.32 -17.20
CA LEU A 203 -14.77 22.17 -18.46
C LEU A 203 -15.60 22.79 -19.58
N MET A 204 -15.20 23.98 -20.01
CA MET A 204 -15.79 24.65 -21.16
C MET A 204 -15.20 24.04 -22.43
N MET A 205 -15.99 23.24 -23.14
CA MET A 205 -15.63 22.63 -24.41
C MET A 205 -16.12 23.51 -25.56
N ASN A 206 -15.27 23.71 -26.57
CA ASN A 206 -15.57 24.53 -27.74
C ASN A 206 -15.41 23.72 -29.03
N ASP A 207 -16.29 24.00 -29.99
CA ASP A 207 -16.37 23.38 -31.32
C ASP A 207 -16.36 21.85 -31.24
N GLY A 208 -17.46 21.29 -30.75
CA GLY A 208 -17.59 19.86 -30.52
C GLY A 208 -18.89 19.24 -30.99
N VAL A 209 -18.96 17.93 -30.82
CA VAL A 209 -20.10 17.09 -31.15
C VAL A 209 -20.42 16.15 -29.99
N ILE A 210 -21.70 15.92 -29.76
CA ILE A 210 -22.21 14.92 -28.82
C ILE A 210 -22.90 13.85 -29.65
N ASN A 211 -22.37 12.63 -29.59
CA ASN A 211 -23.01 11.46 -30.16
C ASN A 211 -23.81 10.78 -29.06
N ARG A 212 -25.14 10.77 -29.18
CA ARG A 212 -26.03 10.06 -28.28
C ARG A 212 -26.55 8.82 -28.98
N LYS A 213 -26.29 7.64 -28.40
CA LYS A 213 -26.89 6.38 -28.85
C LYS A 213 -28.07 6.02 -27.95
N SER A 214 -29.26 5.93 -28.55
CA SER A 214 -30.49 5.47 -27.88
C SER A 214 -30.52 3.94 -27.77
N LEU A 215 -31.32 3.41 -26.84
CA LEU A 215 -31.60 1.97 -26.68
C LEU A 215 -32.14 1.32 -27.98
N THR A 216 -32.84 2.09 -28.81
CA THR A 216 -33.40 1.66 -30.11
C THR A 216 -32.35 1.53 -31.22
N GLY A 217 -31.10 1.94 -30.97
CA GLY A 217 -30.03 1.94 -31.97
C GLY A 217 -29.90 3.24 -32.76
N ASP A 218 -30.81 4.20 -32.56
CA ASP A 218 -30.77 5.51 -33.21
C ASP A 218 -29.58 6.33 -32.69
N LEU A 219 -28.82 6.90 -33.63
CA LEU A 219 -27.68 7.77 -33.35
C LEU A 219 -28.10 9.23 -33.59
N SER A 220 -28.09 10.04 -32.53
CA SER A 220 -28.28 11.48 -32.62
C SER A 220 -26.94 12.18 -32.49
N VAL A 221 -26.63 13.08 -33.42
CA VAL A 221 -25.40 13.89 -33.41
C VAL A 221 -25.77 15.34 -33.17
N ILE A 222 -25.38 15.89 -32.02
CA ILE A 222 -25.61 17.28 -31.65
C ILE A 222 -24.30 18.03 -31.83
N ARG A 223 -24.28 19.08 -32.67
CA ARG A 223 -23.12 19.98 -32.80
C ARG A 223 -23.29 21.15 -31.86
N PHE A 224 -22.22 21.50 -31.14
CA PHE A 224 -22.22 22.65 -30.24
C PHE A 224 -21.01 23.54 -30.50
N THR A 225 -21.23 24.86 -30.42
CA THR A 225 -20.14 25.85 -30.44
C THR A 225 -19.46 25.92 -29.08
N SER A 226 -20.23 25.88 -28.00
CA SER A 226 -19.73 25.87 -26.63
C SER A 226 -20.61 24.98 -25.76
N TYR A 227 -19.98 24.17 -24.91
CA TYR A 227 -20.66 23.27 -23.98
C TYR A 227 -19.91 23.25 -22.66
N ALA A 228 -20.62 23.54 -21.58
CA ALA A 228 -20.12 23.46 -20.22
C ALA A 228 -20.31 22.03 -19.71
N PHE A 229 -19.22 21.27 -19.58
CA PHE A 229 -19.24 19.98 -18.89
C PHE A 229 -18.89 20.21 -17.41
N ASP A 230 -19.82 19.87 -16.54
CA ASP A 230 -19.63 20.00 -15.10
C ASP A 230 -18.58 18.97 -14.61
N LEU A 231 -17.46 19.47 -14.08
CA LEU A 231 -16.41 18.61 -13.52
C LEU A 231 -16.72 18.20 -12.07
N SER A 232 -17.82 18.65 -11.47
CA SER A 232 -18.18 18.33 -10.09
C SER A 232 -18.27 16.82 -9.86
N ALA A 233 -18.75 16.05 -10.86
CA ALA A 233 -18.73 14.59 -10.82
C ALA A 233 -17.30 14.00 -10.77
N PHE A 234 -16.31 14.66 -11.39
CA PHE A 234 -14.89 14.27 -11.28
C PHE A 234 -14.35 14.59 -9.89
N MET A 235 -14.77 15.71 -9.29
CA MET A 235 -14.37 16.08 -7.93
C MET A 235 -14.98 15.14 -6.89
N SER A 236 -16.27 14.79 -7.00
CA SER A 236 -16.91 13.84 -6.08
C SER A 236 -16.30 12.44 -6.15
N ALA A 237 -15.98 11.95 -7.36
CA ALA A 237 -15.31 10.65 -7.55
C ALA A 237 -13.83 10.68 -7.10
N ALA A 238 -13.11 11.79 -7.30
CA ALA A 238 -11.73 11.95 -6.83
C ALA A 238 -11.64 12.13 -5.31
N ASN A 239 -12.69 12.67 -4.67
CA ASN A 239 -12.73 12.96 -3.24
C ASN A 239 -13.37 11.83 -2.41
N GLU A 240 -14.07 10.86 -3.02
CA GLU A 240 -14.43 9.60 -2.34
C GLU A 240 -13.16 8.76 -2.12
N ILE A 241 -12.49 8.99 -0.99
CA ILE A 241 -11.40 8.14 -0.53
C ILE A 241 -11.99 6.76 -0.19
N THR A 242 -11.97 5.86 -1.17
CA THR A 242 -12.31 4.45 -0.94
C THR A 242 -11.19 3.79 -0.16
N LEU A 243 -11.40 3.68 1.15
CA LEU A 243 -10.52 2.95 2.06
C LEU A 243 -10.72 1.45 1.83
N LEU A 244 -9.65 0.71 1.55
CA LEU A 244 -9.69 -0.75 1.47
C LEU A 244 -9.72 -1.33 2.90
N PRO A 245 -10.13 -2.62 3.05
CA PRO A 245 -10.16 -3.29 4.36
C PRO A 245 -8.86 -3.13 5.15
N LYS A 246 -7.70 -3.28 4.48
CA LYS A 246 -6.37 -3.10 5.09
C LYS A 246 -6.08 -1.70 5.64
N ASP A 247 -6.77 -0.67 5.16
CA ASP A 247 -6.61 0.70 5.67
C ASP A 247 -7.59 1.00 6.81
N ARG A 248 -8.54 0.10 7.10
CA ARG A 248 -9.47 0.27 8.21
C ARG A 248 -8.80 -0.10 9.53
N THR A 249 -9.21 0.58 10.59
CA THR A 249 -8.79 0.24 11.96
C THR A 249 -9.37 -1.10 12.37
N THR A 250 -8.70 -1.80 13.29
CA THR A 250 -9.18 -3.11 13.76
C THR A 250 -10.57 -3.02 14.39
N GLN A 251 -10.90 -1.90 15.06
CA GLN A 251 -12.24 -1.66 15.61
C GLN A 251 -13.32 -1.59 14.52
N TYR A 252 -13.02 -0.94 13.40
CA TYR A 252 -13.94 -0.85 12.27
C TYR A 252 -14.13 -2.19 11.58
N LEU A 253 -13.08 -3.00 11.49
CA LEU A 253 -13.17 -4.33 10.89
C LEU A 253 -14.06 -5.29 11.71
N LEU A 254 -14.09 -5.15 13.04
CA LEU A 254 -14.93 -5.96 13.92
C LEU A 254 -16.42 -5.62 13.82
N ASN A 255 -16.75 -4.36 13.52
CA ASN A 255 -18.12 -3.90 13.33
C ASN A 255 -18.19 -2.90 12.16
N PRO A 256 -18.12 -3.38 10.91
CA PRO A 256 -18.16 -2.52 9.73
C PRO A 256 -19.55 -1.91 9.56
N ASP A 257 -19.60 -0.70 9.01
CA ASP A 257 -20.88 -0.05 8.69
C ASP A 257 -21.60 -0.85 7.59
N PRO A 258 -22.87 -1.28 7.81
CA PRO A 258 -23.66 -1.98 6.79
C PRO A 258 -23.84 -1.19 5.48
N ASN A 259 -23.68 0.13 5.51
CA ASN A 259 -23.80 1.01 4.35
C ASN A 259 -22.47 1.26 3.60
N ASP A 260 -21.34 0.67 4.04
CA ASP A 260 -20.08 0.80 3.30
C ASP A 260 -20.17 0.04 1.95
N LYS A 261 -20.04 0.79 0.85
CA LYS A 261 -20.06 0.27 -0.54
C LYS A 261 -19.07 -0.89 -0.75
N MET A 262 -17.89 -0.86 -0.12
CA MET A 262 -16.89 -1.94 -0.20
C MET A 262 -17.28 -3.15 0.63
N PHE A 263 -17.91 -2.96 1.78
CA PHE A 263 -18.42 -4.05 2.60
C PHE A 263 -19.55 -4.80 1.88
N GLN A 264 -20.48 -4.07 1.27
CA GLN A 264 -21.57 -4.66 0.47
C GLN A 264 -21.05 -5.42 -0.76
N ARG A 265 -20.04 -4.87 -1.45
CA ARG A 265 -19.44 -5.53 -2.63
C ARG A 265 -18.62 -6.78 -2.27
N LYS A 266 -17.86 -6.76 -1.16
CA LYS A 266 -16.96 -7.86 -0.78
C LYS A 266 -16.87 -8.05 0.75
N PRO A 267 -17.91 -8.62 1.40
CA PRO A 267 -17.92 -8.78 2.85
C PRO A 267 -16.81 -9.71 3.36
N ALA A 268 -16.49 -10.77 2.62
CA ALA A 268 -15.44 -11.73 2.98
C ALA A 268 -14.03 -11.11 3.05
N SER A 269 -13.80 -9.95 2.42
CA SER A 269 -12.50 -9.27 2.48
C SER A 269 -12.22 -8.64 3.84
N TYR A 270 -13.26 -8.29 4.61
CA TYR A 270 -13.14 -7.72 5.95
C TYR A 270 -12.79 -8.78 6.99
N SER A 271 -13.45 -9.94 6.92
CA SER A 271 -13.14 -11.08 7.78
C SER A 271 -11.74 -11.64 7.46
N ALA A 272 -11.39 -11.76 6.19
CA ALA A 272 -10.06 -12.23 5.79
C ALA A 272 -8.94 -11.31 6.30
N GLU A 273 -9.14 -9.99 6.27
CA GLU A 273 -8.18 -9.03 6.81
C GLU A 273 -8.04 -9.16 8.34
N LEU A 274 -9.14 -9.37 9.07
CA LEU A 274 -9.08 -9.66 10.51
C LEU A 274 -8.28 -10.94 10.78
N ASP A 275 -8.61 -12.02 10.10
CA ASP A 275 -7.93 -13.31 10.26
C ASP A 275 -6.43 -13.17 9.95
N GLN A 276 -6.08 -12.40 8.92
CA GLN A 276 -4.71 -12.10 8.56
C GLN A 276 -3.98 -11.36 9.70
N ARG A 277 -4.54 -10.27 10.23
CA ARG A 277 -3.94 -9.52 11.37
C ARG A 277 -3.80 -10.36 12.64
N PHE A 278 -4.78 -11.23 12.91
CA PHE A 278 -4.75 -12.15 14.06
C PHE A 278 -3.92 -13.42 13.80
N SER A 279 -3.36 -13.60 12.61
CA SER A 279 -2.46 -14.72 12.30
C SER A 279 -1.01 -14.26 12.14
N GLU A 280 -0.78 -13.10 11.52
CA GLU A 280 0.55 -12.59 11.16
C GLU A 280 1.47 -12.37 12.37
N TRP A 281 0.93 -11.90 13.49
CA TRP A 281 1.71 -11.74 14.72
C TRP A 281 2.30 -13.05 15.26
N SER A 282 1.76 -14.20 14.88
CA SER A 282 2.30 -15.51 15.28
C SER A 282 3.48 -15.98 14.41
N TYR A 283 3.66 -15.40 13.22
CA TYR A 283 4.70 -15.82 12.27
C TYR A 283 6.11 -15.73 12.84
N PRO A 284 6.54 -14.68 13.57
CA PRO A 284 7.87 -14.66 14.15
C PRO A 284 8.11 -15.83 15.11
N LEU A 285 7.08 -16.21 15.88
CA LEU A 285 7.17 -17.33 16.81
C LEU A 285 7.28 -18.68 16.08
N VAL A 286 6.45 -18.91 15.07
CA VAL A 286 6.50 -20.13 14.24
C VAL A 286 7.84 -20.23 13.52
N PHE A 287 8.33 -19.13 12.94
CA PHE A 287 9.59 -19.10 12.19
C PHE A 287 10.80 -19.30 13.10
N ALA A 288 10.76 -18.77 14.32
CA ALA A 288 11.80 -19.05 15.31
C ALA A 288 11.83 -20.53 15.71
N LEU A 289 10.67 -21.19 15.85
CA LEU A 289 10.60 -22.63 16.11
C LEU A 289 11.17 -23.45 14.95
N ILE A 290 10.85 -23.08 13.70
CA ILE A 290 11.41 -23.72 12.51
C ILE A 290 12.94 -23.54 12.47
N ALA A 291 13.42 -22.31 12.70
CA ALA A 291 14.85 -22.02 12.72
C ALA A 291 15.58 -22.79 13.83
N LEU A 292 14.99 -22.90 15.01
CA LEU A 292 15.50 -23.72 16.12
C LEU A 292 15.53 -25.22 15.76
N ALA A 293 14.49 -25.73 15.09
CA ALA A 293 14.43 -27.13 14.69
C ALA A 293 15.50 -27.49 13.65
N VAL A 294 15.82 -26.57 12.73
CA VAL A 294 16.80 -26.80 11.66
C VAL A 294 18.23 -26.54 12.13
N ALA A 295 18.48 -25.48 12.90
CA ALA A 295 19.82 -25.01 13.25
C ALA A 295 20.20 -25.26 14.72
N GLY A 296 19.31 -25.79 15.55
CA GLY A 296 19.51 -25.96 16.98
C GLY A 296 20.36 -27.16 17.40
N ASP A 297 20.63 -28.11 16.51
CA ASP A 297 21.49 -29.24 16.83
C ASP A 297 22.97 -28.84 16.80
N ALA A 298 23.70 -29.28 17.83
CA ALA A 298 25.13 -29.08 17.94
C ALA A 298 25.86 -29.96 16.91
N ARG A 299 26.72 -29.36 16.09
CA ARG A 299 27.58 -30.08 15.13
C ARG A 299 29.04 -29.82 15.48
N SER A 300 29.83 -30.88 15.60
CA SER A 300 31.29 -30.77 15.72
C SER A 300 31.90 -30.76 14.31
N HIS A 301 32.64 -29.71 13.98
CA HIS A 301 33.40 -29.61 12.73
C HIS A 301 34.90 -29.96 12.91
N ARG A 302 35.29 -30.50 14.07
CA ARG A 302 36.65 -31.00 14.30
C ARG A 302 36.66 -32.52 14.12
N GLU A 303 37.23 -32.95 12.99
CA GLU A 303 37.94 -34.24 12.89
C GLU A 303 39.29 -34.15 13.61
#